data_AF-A0A364JVI6-F1
#
_entry.id   AF-A0A364JVI6-F1
#
_cell.length_a   1.000
_cell.length_b   1.000
_cell.length_c   1.000
_cell.angle_alpha   90.00
_cell.angle_beta   90.00
_cell.angle_gamma   90.00
#
_symmetry.space_group_name_H-M   'P 1'
#
loop_
_entity.id
_entity.type
_entity.pdbx_description
1 polymer ?
#
loop_
_entity_poly.entity_id
_entity_poly.type
_entity_poly.pdbx_seq_one_letter_code
_entity_poly.pdbx_strand_id
1 'polypeptide(L)'
;MSDVDMAASLLDDVIGARGVREPVKSMLERAYALLSRRNSAWTRRRVRAVFNKEASRIEHREIEDMRAILDARKKHAAYREETARLAQVAVIRAQERVGNVAP
;
A
#
# COMPACT_ATOMS: atom_id res chain seq x y z
N MET A 1 -5.39 -15.22 -18.03
CA MET A 1 -4.94 -14.78 -16.70
C MET A 1 -5.86 -15.43 -15.69
N SER A 2 -5.36 -16.27 -14.79
CA SER A 2 -6.20 -16.92 -13.78
C SER A 2 -6.45 -15.96 -12.61
N ASP A 3 -7.55 -16.17 -11.86
CA ASP A 3 -7.81 -15.40 -10.64
C ASP A 3 -6.67 -15.53 -9.61
N VAL A 4 -5.99 -16.68 -9.61
CA VAL A 4 -4.82 -16.95 -8.77
C VAL A 4 -3.65 -16.06 -9.17
N ASP A 5 -3.35 -15.93 -10.46
CA ASP A 5 -2.29 -15.05 -10.94
C ASP A 5 -2.56 -13.59 -10.60
N MET A 6 -3.80 -13.15 -10.83
CA MET A 6 -4.23 -11.80 -10.49
C MET A 6 -4.12 -11.52 -8.99
N ALA A 7 -4.58 -12.46 -8.15
CA ALA A 7 -4.48 -12.32 -6.70
C ALA A 7 -3.02 -12.31 -6.21
N ALA A 8 -2.15 -13.11 -6.82
CA ALA A 8 -0.72 -13.08 -6.51
C ALA A 8 -0.10 -11.71 -6.87
N SER A 9 -0.42 -11.17 -8.04
CA SER A 9 0.05 -9.83 -8.44
C SER A 9 -0.47 -8.73 -7.53
N LEU A 10 -1.75 -8.77 -7.15
CA LEU A 10 -2.32 -7.82 -6.19
C LEU A 10 -1.65 -7.95 -4.81
N LEU A 11 -1.32 -9.18 -4.39
CA LEU A 11 -0.65 -9.42 -3.14
C LEU A 11 0.78 -8.86 -3.15
N ASP A 12 1.50 -8.95 -4.27
CA ASP A 12 2.80 -8.31 -4.45
C ASP A 12 2.70 -6.78 -4.32
N ASP A 13 1.65 -6.18 -4.88
CA ASP A 13 1.41 -4.73 -4.71
C ASP A 13 1.06 -4.39 -3.24
N VAL A 14 0.30 -5.26 -2.55
CA VAL A 14 -0.02 -5.09 -1.12
C VAL A 14 1.24 -5.23 -0.27
N ILE A 15 2.15 -6.12 -0.63
CA ILE A 15 3.47 -6.25 -0.04
C ILE A 15 4.29 -4.96 -0.24
N GLY A 16 4.26 -4.41 -1.45
CA GLY A 16 4.97 -3.20 -1.85
C GLY A 16 6.46 -3.43 -2.09
N ALA A 17 7.24 -2.34 -2.13
CA ALA A 17 8.68 -2.42 -2.40
C ALA A 17 9.41 -3.29 -1.36
N ARG A 18 10.19 -4.26 -1.84
CA ARG A 18 11.01 -5.15 -1.02
C ARG A 18 12.37 -4.51 -0.73
N GLY A 19 12.81 -4.56 0.53
CA GLY A 19 14.18 -4.20 0.88
C GLY A 19 15.20 -5.24 0.37
N VAL A 20 16.39 -4.81 -0.04
CA VAL A 20 17.45 -5.66 -0.65
C VAL A 20 17.77 -6.93 0.16
N ARG A 21 17.68 -6.86 1.50
CA ARG A 21 17.96 -7.99 2.41
C ARG A 21 16.74 -8.49 3.15
N GLU A 22 15.54 -8.11 2.71
CA GLU A 22 14.35 -8.47 3.45
C GLU A 22 14.01 -9.97 3.28
N PRO A 23 13.83 -10.72 4.39
CA PRO A 23 13.34 -12.10 4.33
C PRO A 23 11.88 -12.17 3.85
N VAL A 24 11.58 -13.17 3.00
CA VAL A 24 10.21 -13.43 2.49
C VAL A 24 9.20 -13.58 3.62
N LYS A 25 9.58 -14.18 4.74
CA LYS A 25 8.70 -14.30 5.91
C LYS A 25 8.24 -12.95 6.47
N SER A 26 9.15 -11.99 6.61
CA SER A 26 8.81 -10.63 7.09
C SER A 26 7.80 -9.96 6.17
N MET A 27 8.05 -10.06 4.87
CA MET A 27 7.22 -9.54 3.81
C MET A 27 5.78 -10.10 3.87
N LEU A 28 5.64 -11.42 4.00
CA LEU A 28 4.34 -12.09 4.13
C LEU A 28 3.62 -11.77 5.45
N GLU A 29 4.35 -11.63 6.56
CA GLU A 29 3.76 -11.22 7.85
C GLU A 29 3.18 -9.80 7.78
N ARG A 30 3.83 -8.87 7.07
CA ARG A 30 3.26 -7.54 6.85
C ARG A 30 1.98 -7.58 6.04
N ALA A 31 1.98 -8.33 4.93
CA ALA A 31 0.79 -8.49 4.11
C ALA A 31 -0.37 -9.09 4.92
N TYR A 32 -0.08 -10.14 5.70
CA TYR A 32 -1.03 -10.73 6.64
C TYR A 32 -1.55 -9.71 7.67
N ALA A 33 -0.69 -8.92 8.29
CA ALA A 33 -1.09 -7.91 9.28
C ALA A 33 -2.04 -6.85 8.69
N LEU A 34 -1.89 -6.50 7.41
CA LEU A 34 -2.78 -5.57 6.72
C LEU A 34 -4.12 -6.22 6.38
N LEU A 35 -4.09 -7.42 5.81
CA LEU A 35 -5.28 -8.14 5.34
C LEU A 35 -6.16 -8.64 6.49
N SER A 36 -5.55 -9.16 7.56
CA SER A 36 -6.27 -9.65 8.75
C SER A 36 -7.04 -8.57 9.49
N ARG A 37 -6.60 -7.31 9.42
CA ARG A 37 -7.34 -6.15 9.97
C ARG A 37 -8.62 -5.85 9.19
N ARG A 38 -8.67 -6.21 7.91
CA ARG A 38 -9.88 -6.06 7.08
C ARG A 38 -10.82 -7.22 7.26
N ASN A 39 -10.29 -8.43 7.28
CA ASN A 39 -11.08 -9.65 7.27
C ASN A 39 -10.31 -10.78 7.97
N SER A 40 -10.91 -11.35 9.01
CA SER A 40 -10.32 -12.43 9.82
C SER A 40 -10.18 -13.76 9.08
N ALA A 41 -10.78 -13.91 7.89
CA ALA A 41 -10.59 -15.08 7.03
C ALA A 41 -9.15 -15.16 6.47
N TRP A 42 -8.43 -14.03 6.41
CA TRP A 42 -7.03 -14.02 6.06
C TRP A 42 -6.21 -14.69 7.15
N THR A 43 -5.56 -15.80 6.81
CA THR A 43 -4.58 -16.49 7.67
C THR A 43 -3.20 -16.42 7.03
N ARG A 44 -2.14 -16.61 7.83
CA ARG A 44 -0.76 -16.71 7.33
C ARG A 44 -0.62 -17.76 6.23
N ARG A 45 -1.25 -18.92 6.42
CA ARG A 45 -1.27 -20.01 5.43
C ARG A 45 -1.93 -19.56 4.15
N ARG A 46 -3.06 -18.84 4.23
CA ARG A 46 -3.78 -18.36 3.06
C ARG A 46 -2.96 -17.33 2.27
N VAL A 47 -2.36 -16.36 2.95
CA VAL A 47 -1.47 -15.36 2.32
C VAL A 47 -0.32 -16.05 1.58
N ARG A 48 0.34 -17.03 2.22
CA ARG A 48 1.41 -17.79 1.59
C ARG A 48 0.93 -18.61 0.39
N ALA A 49 -0.24 -19.25 0.47
CA ALA A 49 -0.80 -20.03 -0.62
C ALA A 49 -1.13 -19.15 -1.84
N VAL A 50 -1.64 -17.94 -1.62
CA VAL A 50 -1.87 -16.97 -2.70
C VAL A 50 -0.55 -16.50 -3.31
N PHE A 51 0.43 -16.14 -2.47
CA PHE A 51 1.76 -15.69 -2.92
C PHE A 51 2.47 -16.75 -3.78
N ASN A 52 2.46 -18.01 -3.35
CA ASN A 52 3.08 -19.11 -4.08
C ASN A 52 2.24 -19.61 -5.26
N LYS A 53 1.06 -19.03 -5.51
CA LYS A 53 0.09 -19.50 -6.52
C LYS A 53 -0.38 -20.95 -6.29
N GLU A 54 -0.37 -21.40 -5.03
CA GLU A 54 -0.82 -22.73 -4.60
C GLU A 54 -2.32 -22.76 -4.24
N ALA A 55 -3.01 -21.61 -4.29
CA ALA A 55 -4.44 -21.53 -4.01
C ALA A 55 -5.26 -22.18 -5.14
N SER A 56 -6.14 -23.13 -4.79
CA SER A 56 -7.04 -23.78 -5.75
C SER A 56 -8.18 -22.89 -6.25
N ARG A 57 -8.63 -21.95 -5.42
CA ARG A 57 -9.66 -20.96 -5.71
C ARG A 57 -9.35 -19.68 -4.97
N ILE A 58 -9.67 -18.54 -5.57
CA ILE A 58 -9.71 -17.21 -4.94
C ILE A 58 -11.16 -16.78 -4.85
N GLU A 59 -11.56 -16.25 -3.69
CA GLU A 59 -12.88 -15.67 -3.51
C GLU A 59 -12.87 -14.19 -3.86
N HIS A 60 -13.99 -13.69 -4.39
CA HIS A 60 -14.09 -12.29 -4.80
C HIS A 60 -13.78 -11.31 -3.66
N ARG A 61 -14.22 -11.61 -2.44
CA ARG A 61 -13.91 -10.80 -1.24
C ARG A 61 -12.40 -10.65 -0.99
N GLU A 62 -11.61 -11.66 -1.32
CA GLU A 62 -10.16 -11.62 -1.12
C GLU A 62 -9.50 -10.63 -2.08
N ILE A 63 -10.00 -10.57 -3.32
CA ILE A 63 -9.55 -9.60 -4.33
C ILE A 63 -9.93 -8.18 -3.88
N GLU A 64 -11.17 -7.99 -3.41
CA GLU A 64 -11.64 -6.68 -2.93
C GLU A 64 -10.89 -6.21 -1.68
N ASP A 65 -10.52 -7.12 -0.76
CA ASP A 65 -9.69 -6.80 0.39
C ASP A 65 -8.32 -6.23 -0.02
N MET A 66 -7.65 -6.86 -1.00
CA MET A 66 -6.38 -6.38 -1.52
C MET A 66 -6.52 -5.02 -2.21
N ARG A 67 -7.52 -4.87 -3.09
CA ARG A 67 -7.81 -3.61 -3.78
C ARG A 67 -8.06 -2.47 -2.81
N ALA A 68 -8.85 -2.70 -1.77
CA ALA A 68 -9.14 -1.69 -0.76
C ALA A 68 -7.87 -1.19 -0.04
N ILE A 69 -6.90 -2.07 0.21
CA ILE A 69 -5.59 -1.68 0.77
C ILE A 69 -4.82 -0.80 -0.22
N LEU A 70 -4.78 -1.18 -1.49
CA LEU A 70 -4.07 -0.44 -2.53
C LEU A 70 -4.69 0.94 -2.77
N ASP A 71 -6.02 1.03 -2.79
CA ASP A 71 -6.74 2.28 -2.95
C ASP A 71 -6.54 3.21 -1.74
N ALA A 72 -6.54 2.66 -0.53
CA ALA A 72 -6.19 3.44 0.66
C ALA A 72 -4.78 4.03 0.54
N ARG A 73 -3.80 3.23 0.09
CA ARG A 73 -2.43 3.72 -0.14
C ARG A 73 -2.36 4.82 -1.19
N LYS A 74 -3.06 4.66 -2.32
CA LYS A 74 -3.12 5.69 -3.38
C LYS A 74 -3.70 7.00 -2.85
N LYS A 75 -4.81 6.93 -2.10
CA LYS A 75 -5.41 8.11 -1.46
C LYS A 75 -4.47 8.77 -0.47
N HIS A 76 -3.78 8.00 0.36
CA HIS A 76 -2.76 8.53 1.28
C HIS A 76 -1.56 9.15 0.56
N ALA A 77 -1.13 8.60 -0.58
CA ALA A 77 -0.07 9.19 -1.38
C ALA A 77 -0.50 10.54 -1.97
N ALA A 78 -1.69 10.62 -2.58
CA ALA A 78 -2.25 11.85 -3.12
C ALA A 78 -2.39 12.94 -2.03
N TYR A 79 -2.89 12.57 -0.85
CA TYR A 79 -2.99 13.49 0.28
C TYR A 79 -1.64 14.06 0.72
N ARG A 80 -0.59 13.23 0.76
CA ARG A 80 0.77 13.67 1.10
C ARG A 80 1.34 14.65 0.06
N GLU A 81 1.11 14.38 -1.22
CA GLU A 81 1.55 15.28 -2.30
C GLU A 81 0.85 16.64 -2.24
N GLU A 82 -0.47 16.64 -2.03
CA GLU A 82 -1.25 17.86 -1.87
C GLU A 82 -0.78 18.67 -0.66
N THR A 83 -0.57 18.01 0.48
CA THR A 83 -0.05 18.64 1.70
C THR A 83 1.34 19.23 1.47
N ALA A 84 2.21 18.52 0.75
CA ALA A 84 3.55 19.01 0.42
C ALA A 84 3.51 20.23 -0.50
N ARG A 85 2.63 20.25 -1.49
CA ARG A 85 2.43 21.43 -2.36
C ARG A 85 1.95 22.64 -1.57
N LEU A 86 0.95 22.46 -0.71
CA LEU A 86 0.44 23.54 0.15
C LEU A 86 1.53 24.08 1.08
N ALA A 87 2.35 23.20 1.66
CA ALA A 87 3.49 23.61 2.49
C ALA A 87 4.52 24.42 1.70
N GLN A 88 4.87 24.02 0.47
CA GLN A 88 5.81 24.76 -0.38
C GLN A 88 5.28 26.16 -0.74
N VAL A 89 4.00 26.29 -1.11
CA VAL A 89 3.37 27.59 -1.38
C VAL A 89 3.37 28.48 -0.13
N ALA A 90 3.10 27.91 1.05
CA ALA A 90 3.15 28.65 2.30
C ALA A 90 4.57 29.17 2.63
N VAL A 91 5.60 28.36 2.37
CA VAL A 91 7.02 28.77 2.54
C VAL A 91 7.39 29.93 1.60
N ILE A 92 7.01 29.85 0.32
CA ILE A 92 7.27 30.91 -0.67
C ILE A 92 6.59 32.22 -0.24
N ARG A 93 5.31 32.17 0.14
CA ARG A 93 4.56 33.35 0.60
C ARG A 93 5.15 33.96 1.88
N ALA A 94 5.70 33.14 2.77
CA ALA A 94 6.38 33.63 3.97
C ALA A 94 7.69 34.34 3.62
N GLN A 95 8.46 33.83 2.66
CA GLN A 95 9.70 34.46 2.17
C GLN A 95 9.42 35.80 1.46
N GLU A 96 8.38 35.88 0.62
CA GLU A 96 7.97 37.13 -0.04
C GLU A 96 7.58 38.21 0.98
N ARG A 97 6.90 37.83 2.06
CA ARG A 97 6.55 38.76 3.15
C ARG A 97 7.75 39.28 3.93
N VAL A 98 8.82 38.50 4.06
CA VAL A 98 10.05 38.92 4.75
C VAL A 98 10.92 39.80 3.83
N GLY A 99 10.98 39.50 2.53
CA GLY A 99 11.71 40.30 1.54
C GLY A 99 11.09 41.68 1.29
N ASN A 100 9.76 41.81 1.39
CA ASN A 100 9.05 43.07 1.16
C ASN A 100 9.06 44.03 2.38
N VAL A 101 9.85 43.72 3.42
CA VAL A 101 9.99 44.52 4.66
C VAL A 101 11.42 45.07 4.82
N ALA A 102 12.31 44.88 3.84
CA ALA A 102 13.63 45.50 3.85
C ALA A 102 13.55 46.96 3.32
N PRO A 103 13.96 47.98 4.12
CA PRO A 103 13.99 49.39 3.71
C PRO A 103 15.14 49.75 2.75
#